data_AF-A0A7E4VFR2-F1
#
_entry.id   AF-A0A7E4VFR2-F1
#
_cell.length_a   1.000
_cell.length_b   1.000
_cell.length_c   1.000
_cell.angle_alpha   90.00
_cell.angle_beta   90.00
_cell.angle_gamma   90.00
#
_symmetry.space_group_name_H-M   'P 1'
#
loop_
_entity.id
_entity.type
_entity.pdbx_description
1 polymer ?
#
loop_
_entity_poly.entity_id
_entity_poly.type
_entity_poly.pdbx_seq_one_letter_code
_entity_poly.pdbx_strand_id
1 'polypeptide(L)'
;MLVDATTLKALQVFESEYNPQAIKQKKTIFGRQFREGVSIFNLCNVCKSVPGKQMLKRWFRRPTTDRSLLIDRHSAISYFYQDCNLEVGRTIRNYLRNVSNVRGTLRRVRSGTATISDWTQIYKTASALSSIFDYVRNMNLKLTATKDVKLYTDDIMRIGALISEIMDIKSSRSEGQFVVRDEVDDELDVSL
;
A
#
# COMPACT_ATOMS: atom_id res chain seq x y z
N MET A 1 -18.70 -4.33 -17.00
CA MET A 1 -18.28 -4.57 -18.41
C MET A 1 -17.64 -5.95 -18.49
N LEU A 2 -18.11 -6.80 -19.39
CA LEU A 2 -17.45 -8.09 -19.67
C LEU A 2 -16.32 -7.84 -20.68
N VAL A 3 -15.11 -8.29 -20.37
CA VAL A 3 -13.94 -8.19 -21.24
C VAL A 3 -13.28 -9.56 -21.24
N ASP A 4 -13.17 -10.19 -22.40
CA ASP A 4 -12.55 -11.50 -22.53
C ASP A 4 -11.01 -11.42 -22.51
N ALA A 5 -10.37 -12.57 -22.32
CA ALA A 5 -8.92 -12.65 -22.27
C ALA A 5 -8.25 -12.22 -23.59
N THR A 6 -8.90 -12.51 -24.72
CA THR A 6 -8.46 -12.12 -26.07
C THR A 6 -8.38 -10.61 -26.20
N THR A 7 -9.40 -9.88 -25.74
CA THR A 7 -9.45 -8.42 -25.74
C THR A 7 -8.40 -7.83 -24.81
N LEU A 8 -8.24 -8.38 -23.59
CA LEU A 8 -7.20 -7.92 -22.66
C LEU A 8 -5.78 -8.09 -23.25
N LYS A 9 -5.54 -9.17 -24.01
CA LYS A 9 -4.29 -9.42 -24.71
C LYS A 9 -4.10 -8.49 -25.91
N ALA A 10 -5.13 -8.33 -26.74
CA ALA A 10 -5.11 -7.46 -27.92
C ALA A 10 -4.85 -5.99 -27.54
N LEU A 11 -5.44 -5.53 -26.43
CA LEU A 11 -5.21 -4.20 -25.87
C LEU A 11 -3.91 -4.08 -25.06
N GLN A 12 -3.14 -5.16 -24.91
CA GLN A 12 -1.92 -5.19 -24.08
C GLN A 12 -2.14 -4.59 -22.68
N VAL A 13 -3.29 -4.92 -22.07
CA VAL A 13 -3.65 -4.39 -20.74
C VAL A 13 -2.62 -4.82 -19.70
N PHE A 14 -2.13 -6.06 -19.81
CA PHE A 14 -1.03 -6.61 -19.05
C PHE A 14 0.09 -7.05 -20.00
N GLU A 15 1.30 -7.24 -19.48
CA GLU A 15 2.43 -7.72 -20.28
C GLU A 15 2.04 -9.02 -21.00
N SER A 16 2.28 -9.06 -22.30
CA SER A 16 2.23 -10.30 -23.06
C SER A 16 3.42 -11.19 -22.67
N GLU A 17 3.28 -12.50 -22.88
CA GLU A 17 4.33 -13.49 -22.61
C GLU A 17 5.72 -13.01 -23.10
N TYR A 18 6.72 -13.31 -22.28
CA TYR A 18 8.11 -12.93 -22.45
C TYR A 18 8.61 -13.23 -23.88
N ASN A 19 8.95 -12.19 -24.63
CA ASN A 19 9.66 -12.31 -25.90
C ASN A 19 11.08 -11.74 -25.76
N PRO A 20 12.13 -12.60 -25.74
CA PRO A 20 13.51 -12.16 -25.58
C PRO A 20 13.97 -11.14 -26.64
N GLN A 21 13.37 -11.15 -27.84
CA GLN A 21 13.76 -10.26 -28.94
C GLN A 21 13.18 -8.84 -28.82
N ALA A 22 12.06 -8.68 -28.11
CA ALA A 22 11.38 -7.40 -27.92
C ALA A 22 12.13 -6.46 -26.94
N ILE A 23 13.01 -7.00 -26.08
CA ILE A 23 13.70 -6.27 -25.01
C ILE A 23 14.68 -5.20 -25.55
N LYS A 24 15.07 -5.27 -26.83
CA LYS A 24 16.07 -4.40 -27.44
C LYS A 24 15.50 -3.07 -27.96
N GLN A 25 14.19 -2.94 -28.14
CA GLN A 25 13.59 -1.70 -28.65
C GLN A 25 13.15 -0.79 -27.50
N LYS A 26 13.70 0.43 -27.45
CA LYS A 26 13.27 1.47 -26.53
C LYS A 26 12.36 2.46 -27.27
N LYS A 27 11.12 2.62 -26.82
CA LYS A 27 10.17 3.66 -27.24
C LYS A 27 10.09 4.74 -26.17
N THR A 28 9.96 6.00 -26.54
CA THR A 28 9.74 7.09 -25.57
C THR A 28 8.25 7.43 -25.56
N ILE A 29 7.60 7.35 -24.40
CA ILE A 29 6.18 7.72 -24.22
C ILE A 29 6.11 8.65 -22.99
N PHE A 30 5.39 9.78 -23.07
CA PHE A 30 5.26 10.75 -21.96
C PHE A 30 6.60 11.12 -21.27
N GLY A 31 7.67 11.33 -22.06
CA GLY A 31 8.99 11.72 -21.54
C GLY A 31 9.76 10.60 -20.81
N ARG A 32 9.28 9.35 -20.84
CA ARG A 32 9.97 8.19 -20.27
C ARG A 32 10.35 7.19 -21.36
N GLN A 33 11.56 6.66 -21.27
CA GLN A 33 12.01 5.56 -22.11
C GLN A 33 11.41 4.24 -21.61
N PHE A 34 10.85 3.49 -22.53
CA PHE A 34 10.06 2.30 -22.31
C PHE A 34 10.57 1.19 -23.23
N ARG A 35 10.81 -0.01 -22.71
CA ARG A 35 11.19 -1.16 -23.56
C ARG A 35 9.93 -1.74 -24.20
N GLU A 36 10.02 -2.30 -25.41
CA GLU A 36 8.95 -3.12 -25.98
C GLU A 36 8.50 -4.18 -24.92
N GLY A 37 7.18 -4.33 -24.71
CA GLY A 37 6.61 -5.01 -23.54
C GLY A 37 5.90 -4.08 -22.52
N VAL A 38 5.69 -2.80 -22.85
CA VAL A 38 4.92 -1.88 -22.01
C VAL A 38 3.44 -2.17 -22.11
N SER A 39 2.87 -2.65 -21.01
CA SER A 39 1.43 -2.80 -20.84
C SER A 39 0.78 -1.51 -20.37
N ILE A 40 -0.51 -1.33 -20.68
CA ILE A 40 -1.31 -0.20 -20.17
C ILE A 40 -1.25 -0.16 -18.64
N PHE A 41 -1.32 -1.33 -18.00
CA PHE A 41 -1.18 -1.43 -16.55
C PHE A 41 0.14 -0.85 -16.04
N ASN A 42 1.28 -1.15 -16.68
CA ASN A 42 2.57 -0.62 -16.24
C ASN A 42 2.71 0.89 -16.45
N LEU A 43 2.08 1.45 -17.49
CA LEU A 43 2.02 2.90 -17.70
C LEU A 43 1.24 3.59 -16.58
N CYS A 44 0.09 3.03 -16.20
CA CYS A 44 -0.80 3.64 -15.21
C CYS A 44 -0.41 3.33 -13.76
N ASN A 45 0.31 2.23 -13.50
CA ASN A 45 0.63 1.79 -12.15
C ASN A 45 1.77 2.62 -11.52
N VAL A 46 1.38 3.71 -10.87
CA VAL A 46 2.25 4.55 -10.04
C VAL A 46 2.03 4.35 -8.52
N CYS A 47 1.27 3.31 -8.15
CA CYS A 47 0.96 2.98 -6.76
C CYS A 47 2.23 2.75 -5.93
N LYS A 48 2.17 3.15 -4.66
CA LYS A 48 3.28 2.98 -3.71
C LYS A 48 3.11 1.85 -2.70
N SER A 49 1.89 1.38 -2.52
CA SER A 49 1.58 0.24 -1.67
C SER A 49 1.32 -1.01 -2.51
N VAL A 50 1.71 -2.17 -1.98
CA VAL A 50 1.36 -3.49 -2.53
C VAL A 50 -0.17 -3.66 -2.69
N PRO A 51 -1.01 -3.38 -1.67
CA PRO A 51 -2.45 -3.46 -1.82
C PRO A 51 -3.01 -2.50 -2.88
N GLY A 52 -2.43 -1.29 -3.02
CA GLY A 52 -2.82 -0.35 -4.08
C GLY A 52 -2.57 -0.90 -5.48
N LYS A 53 -1.38 -1.48 -5.72
CA LYS A 53 -1.05 -2.15 -6.98
C LYS A 53 -2.01 -3.32 -7.28
N GLN A 54 -2.33 -4.12 -6.27
CA GLN A 54 -3.27 -5.25 -6.41
C GLN A 54 -4.69 -4.77 -6.74
N MET A 55 -5.16 -3.69 -6.09
CA MET A 55 -6.46 -3.09 -6.36
C MET A 55 -6.53 -2.52 -7.78
N LEU A 56 -5.52 -1.77 -8.20
CA LEU A 56 -5.44 -1.24 -9.56
C LEU A 56 -5.47 -2.37 -10.60
N LYS A 57 -4.72 -3.45 -10.36
CA LYS A 57 -4.72 -4.63 -11.25
C LYS A 57 -6.11 -5.25 -11.37
N ARG A 58 -6.88 -5.28 -10.26
CA ARG A 58 -8.28 -5.74 -10.26
C ARG A 58 -9.18 -4.82 -11.08
N TRP A 59 -9.01 -3.50 -10.98
CA TRP A 59 -9.80 -2.54 -11.77
C TRP A 59 -9.55 -2.68 -13.27
N PHE A 60 -8.31 -2.88 -13.69
CA PHE A 60 -7.96 -3.13 -15.09
C PHE A 60 -8.53 -4.46 -15.62
N ARG A 61 -8.61 -5.50 -14.76
CA ARG A 61 -9.24 -6.78 -15.13
C ARG A 61 -10.76 -6.72 -15.17
N ARG A 62 -11.37 -5.85 -14.37
CA ARG A 62 -12.82 -5.77 -14.19
C ARG A 62 -13.26 -4.30 -14.19
N PRO A 63 -13.33 -3.67 -15.37
CA PRO A 63 -13.82 -2.31 -15.49
C PRO A 63 -15.26 -2.21 -14.97
N THR A 64 -15.51 -1.20 -14.14
CA THR A 64 -16.84 -0.92 -13.59
C THR A 64 -17.68 -0.14 -14.60
N THR A 65 -18.98 -0.43 -14.63
CA THR A 65 -19.99 0.34 -15.37
C THR A 65 -20.91 1.12 -14.43
N ASP A 66 -20.66 1.04 -13.12
CA ASP A 66 -21.39 1.81 -12.11
C ASP A 66 -21.05 3.30 -12.24
N ARG A 67 -22.05 4.09 -12.65
CA ARG A 67 -21.94 5.53 -12.85
C ARG A 67 -21.56 6.26 -11.57
N SER A 68 -22.14 5.89 -10.42
CA SER A 68 -21.87 6.57 -9.13
C SER A 68 -20.41 6.36 -8.73
N LEU A 69 -19.95 5.11 -8.79
CA LEU A 69 -18.56 4.77 -8.47
C LEU A 69 -17.56 5.45 -9.42
N LEU A 70 -17.91 5.58 -10.71
CA LEU A 70 -17.07 6.31 -11.66
C LEU A 70 -16.98 7.80 -11.30
N ILE A 71 -18.11 8.45 -11.00
CA ILE A 71 -18.12 9.86 -10.56
C ILE A 71 -17.25 10.04 -9.33
N ASP A 72 -17.42 9.20 -8.29
CA ASP A 72 -16.61 9.27 -7.07
C ASP A 72 -15.09 9.16 -7.34
N ARG A 73 -14.70 8.23 -8.22
CA ARG A 73 -13.28 8.07 -8.62
C ARG A 73 -12.75 9.28 -9.36
N HIS A 74 -13.53 9.82 -10.30
CA HIS A 74 -13.15 11.01 -11.05
C HIS A 74 -13.03 12.23 -10.14
N SER A 75 -13.95 12.42 -9.19
CA SER A 75 -13.87 13.49 -8.18
C SER A 75 -12.59 13.40 -7.34
N ALA A 76 -12.21 12.19 -6.91
CA ALA A 76 -10.95 11.98 -6.18
C ALA A 76 -9.72 12.31 -7.04
N ILE A 77 -9.70 11.89 -8.31
CA ILE A 77 -8.61 12.20 -9.24
C ILE A 77 -8.51 13.71 -9.46
N SER A 78 -9.63 14.38 -9.75
CA SER A 78 -9.68 15.82 -9.96
C SER A 78 -9.17 16.59 -8.74
N TYR A 79 -9.54 16.17 -7.52
CA TYR A 79 -9.03 16.77 -6.30
C TYR A 79 -7.50 16.71 -6.21
N PHE A 80 -6.91 15.52 -6.39
CA PHE A 80 -5.46 15.33 -6.29
C PHE A 80 -4.66 15.89 -7.47
N TYR A 81 -5.32 16.25 -8.57
CA TYR A 81 -4.69 16.85 -9.74
C TYR A 81 -4.59 18.38 -9.65
N GLN A 82 -5.35 19.04 -8.77
CA GLN A 82 -5.27 20.48 -8.56
C GLN A 82 -3.92 20.87 -7.95
N ASP A 83 -3.30 21.94 -8.45
CA ASP A 83 -1.98 22.40 -8.02
C ASP A 83 -1.91 22.68 -6.51
N CYS A 84 -2.98 23.25 -5.94
CA CYS A 84 -3.10 23.52 -4.51
C CYS A 84 -3.13 22.26 -3.64
N ASN A 85 -3.43 21.09 -4.20
CA ASN A 85 -3.52 19.82 -3.49
C ASN A 85 -2.34 18.87 -3.80
N LEU A 86 -1.35 19.30 -4.58
CA LEU A 86 -0.20 18.44 -4.95
C LEU A 86 0.56 17.95 -3.73
N GLU A 87 0.76 18.80 -2.72
CA GLU A 87 1.44 18.43 -1.48
C GLU A 87 0.64 17.43 -0.64
N VAL A 88 -0.70 17.51 -0.67
CA VAL A 88 -1.59 16.54 -0.03
C VAL A 88 -1.37 15.16 -0.65
N GLY A 89 -1.41 15.09 -1.98
CA GLY A 89 -1.15 13.85 -2.72
C GLY A 89 0.26 13.29 -2.49
N ARG A 90 1.29 14.14 -2.47
CA ARG A 90 2.69 13.76 -2.20
C ARG A 90 2.86 13.18 -0.81
N THR A 91 2.28 13.82 0.20
CA THR A 91 2.36 13.43 1.61
C THR A 91 1.70 12.07 1.84
N ILE A 92 0.44 11.90 1.43
CA ILE A 92 -0.27 10.62 1.53
C ILE A 92 0.49 9.52 0.77
N ARG A 93 1.00 9.83 -0.42
CA ARG A 93 1.80 8.88 -1.23
C ARG A 93 3.08 8.44 -0.53
N ASN A 94 3.70 9.28 0.29
CA ASN A 94 4.89 8.93 1.05
C ASN A 94 4.56 7.94 2.18
N TYR A 95 3.49 8.17 2.93
CA TYR A 95 3.04 7.21 3.94
C TYR A 95 2.62 5.87 3.33
N LEU A 96 1.92 5.89 2.19
CA LEU A 96 1.49 4.68 1.49
C LEU A 96 2.64 3.74 1.09
N ARG A 97 3.89 4.21 1.00
CA ARG A 97 5.06 3.34 0.73
C ARG A 97 5.27 2.30 1.83
N ASN A 98 4.90 2.62 3.06
CA ASN A 98 5.05 1.75 4.22
C ASN A 98 3.81 0.88 4.47
N VAL A 99 2.75 1.03 3.66
CA VAL A 99 1.54 0.22 3.75
C VAL A 99 1.73 -1.07 2.96
N SER A 100 1.76 -2.18 3.69
CA SER A 100 1.99 -3.50 3.14
C SER A 100 0.71 -4.36 3.13
N ASN A 101 0.77 -5.54 2.50
CA ASN A 101 -0.29 -6.53 2.65
C ASN A 101 -0.02 -7.38 3.90
N VAL A 102 -0.79 -7.15 4.97
CA VAL A 102 -0.60 -7.82 6.26
C VAL A 102 -1.38 -9.13 6.41
N ARG A 103 -2.15 -9.59 5.41
CA ARG A 103 -2.97 -10.81 5.56
C ARG A 103 -2.15 -12.05 5.90
N GLY A 104 -1.04 -12.26 5.19
CA GLY A 104 -0.14 -13.38 5.45
C GLY A 104 0.56 -13.25 6.80
N THR A 105 0.95 -12.02 7.15
CA THR A 105 1.58 -11.65 8.42
C THR A 105 0.65 -11.95 9.60
N LEU A 106 -0.60 -11.49 9.54
CA LEU A 106 -1.61 -11.74 10.57
C LEU A 106 -1.92 -13.23 10.72
N ARG A 107 -1.91 -14.00 9.62
CA ARG A 107 -2.05 -15.46 9.69
C ARG A 107 -0.92 -16.10 10.50
N ARG A 108 0.33 -15.65 10.30
CA ARG A 108 1.50 -16.14 11.06
C ARG A 108 1.47 -15.73 12.53
N VAL A 109 1.03 -14.49 12.82
CA VAL A 109 0.80 -14.04 14.21
C VAL A 109 -0.20 -14.95 14.89
N ARG A 110 -1.34 -15.21 14.26
CA ARG A 110 -2.38 -16.09 14.82
C ARG A 110 -1.90 -17.53 15.04
N SER A 111 -0.94 -18.01 14.26
CA SER A 111 -0.36 -19.35 14.42
C SER A 111 0.88 -19.40 15.31
N GLY A 112 1.30 -18.29 15.93
CA GLY A 112 2.50 -18.23 16.77
C GLY A 112 3.82 -18.36 16.01
N THR A 113 3.83 -18.15 14.69
CA THR A 113 5.00 -18.31 13.81
C THR A 113 5.44 -17.01 13.15
N ALA A 114 5.05 -15.87 13.74
CA ALA A 114 5.44 -14.56 13.25
C ALA A 114 6.92 -14.28 13.50
N THR A 115 7.59 -13.78 12.46
CA THR A 115 9.00 -13.36 12.52
C THR A 115 9.13 -11.90 12.96
N ILE A 116 10.34 -11.45 13.27
CA ILE A 116 10.65 -10.03 13.54
C ILE A 116 10.25 -9.13 12.35
N SER A 117 10.44 -9.64 11.13
CA SER A 117 10.02 -8.95 9.90
C SER A 117 8.51 -8.78 9.85
N ASP A 118 7.77 -9.79 10.28
CA ASP A 118 6.30 -9.74 10.38
C ASP A 118 5.84 -8.66 11.34
N TRP A 119 6.36 -8.67 12.57
CA TRP A 119 6.04 -7.66 13.58
C TRP A 119 6.40 -6.25 13.12
N THR A 120 7.60 -6.07 12.54
CA THR A 120 7.97 -4.75 12.00
C THR A 120 7.05 -4.34 10.85
N GLN A 121 6.62 -5.27 9.99
CA GLN A 121 5.75 -4.96 8.86
C GLN A 121 4.36 -4.52 9.35
N ILE A 122 3.82 -5.15 10.40
CA ILE A 122 2.58 -4.71 11.04
C ILE A 122 2.76 -3.31 11.61
N TYR A 123 3.80 -3.09 12.42
CA TYR A 123 4.09 -1.79 13.02
C TYR A 123 4.19 -0.68 11.96
N LYS A 124 5.04 -0.85 10.94
CA LYS A 124 5.20 0.13 9.85
C LYS A 124 3.89 0.42 9.12
N THR A 125 3.07 -0.61 8.90
CA THR A 125 1.77 -0.45 8.25
C THR A 125 0.81 0.32 9.15
N ALA A 126 0.74 -0.02 10.44
CA ALA A 126 -0.10 0.66 11.43
C ALA A 126 0.29 2.13 11.56
N SER A 127 1.56 2.44 11.80
CA SER A 127 2.05 3.82 11.92
C SER A 127 1.79 4.65 10.66
N ALA A 128 1.96 4.07 9.48
CA ALA A 128 1.68 4.74 8.22
C ALA A 128 0.18 5.03 8.04
N LEU A 129 -0.69 4.09 8.41
CA LEU A 129 -2.14 4.29 8.37
C LEU A 129 -2.58 5.36 9.37
N SER A 130 -2.09 5.34 10.61
CA SER A 130 -2.34 6.40 11.60
C SER A 130 -1.94 7.78 11.06
N SER A 131 -0.75 7.89 10.47
CA SER A 131 -0.28 9.14 9.86
C SER A 131 -1.18 9.61 8.72
N ILE A 132 -1.66 8.69 7.86
CA ILE A 132 -2.62 9.02 6.80
C ILE A 132 -3.94 9.51 7.41
N PHE A 133 -4.44 8.84 8.44
CA PHE A 133 -5.73 9.17 9.04
C PHE A 133 -5.70 10.54 9.72
N ASP A 134 -4.65 10.82 10.48
CA ASP A 134 -4.45 12.13 11.10
C ASP A 134 -4.29 13.22 10.04
N TYR A 135 -3.52 12.97 8.99
CA TYR A 135 -3.34 13.94 7.91
C TYR A 135 -4.65 14.23 7.15
N VAL A 136 -5.43 13.18 6.84
CA VAL A 136 -6.76 13.30 6.24
C VAL A 136 -7.71 14.11 7.11
N ARG A 137 -7.67 13.90 8.44
CA ARG A 137 -8.48 14.64 9.42
C ARG A 137 -8.08 16.11 9.49
N ASN A 138 -6.78 16.38 9.61
CA ASN A 138 -6.24 17.73 9.75
C ASN A 138 -6.47 18.59 8.50
N MET A 139 -6.37 17.98 7.32
CA MET A 139 -6.67 18.65 6.05
C MET A 139 -8.17 18.71 5.73
N ASN A 140 -9.04 18.13 6.58
CA ASN A 140 -10.49 18.06 6.40
C ASN A 140 -10.89 17.55 5.00
N LEU A 141 -10.26 16.46 4.53
CA LEU A 141 -10.47 15.96 3.17
C LEU A 141 -11.86 15.36 3.00
N LYS A 142 -12.67 15.97 2.14
CA LYS A 142 -14.07 15.57 1.86
C LYS A 142 -14.18 14.65 0.64
N LEU A 143 -13.38 13.59 0.59
CA LEU A 143 -13.44 12.59 -0.48
C LEU A 143 -14.27 11.39 -0.03
N THR A 144 -15.01 10.75 -0.94
CA THR A 144 -15.74 9.50 -0.61
C THR A 144 -14.77 8.43 -0.07
N ALA A 145 -13.55 8.37 -0.60
CA ALA A 145 -12.50 7.44 -0.16
C ALA A 145 -11.98 7.69 1.27
N THR A 146 -12.27 8.83 1.88
CA THR A 146 -11.81 9.19 3.24
C THR A 146 -12.93 9.11 4.29
N LYS A 147 -14.17 8.79 3.91
CA LYS A 147 -15.32 8.76 4.83
C LYS A 147 -15.16 7.73 5.95
N ASP A 148 -14.63 6.56 5.62
CA ASP A 148 -14.52 5.43 6.55
C ASP A 148 -13.25 5.45 7.40
N VAL A 149 -12.37 6.43 7.19
CA VAL A 149 -11.09 6.55 7.92
C VAL A 149 -11.30 6.53 9.44
N LYS A 150 -12.38 7.17 9.92
CA LYS A 150 -12.69 7.24 11.35
C LYS A 150 -13.02 5.88 11.97
N LEU A 151 -13.57 4.93 11.20
CA LEU A 151 -14.05 3.66 11.74
C LEU A 151 -12.92 2.76 12.25
N TYR A 152 -11.70 2.94 11.75
CA TYR A 152 -10.57 2.05 12.04
C TYR A 152 -9.41 2.77 12.73
N THR A 153 -9.54 4.06 13.03
CA THR A 153 -8.39 4.85 13.49
C THR A 153 -7.89 4.38 14.84
N ASP A 154 -8.78 4.22 15.82
CA ASP A 154 -8.40 3.93 17.20
C ASP A 154 -7.77 2.53 17.32
N ASP A 155 -8.33 1.53 16.66
CA ASP A 155 -7.79 0.17 16.63
C ASP A 155 -6.40 0.13 15.99
N ILE A 156 -6.19 0.83 14.88
CA ILE A 156 -4.90 0.87 14.18
C ILE A 156 -3.85 1.60 15.03
N MET A 157 -4.22 2.71 15.66
CA MET A 157 -3.35 3.42 16.59
C MET A 157 -2.96 2.54 17.77
N ARG A 158 -3.94 1.84 18.37
CA ARG A 158 -3.71 0.91 19.49
C ARG A 158 -2.75 -0.21 19.10
N ILE A 159 -2.92 -0.83 17.94
CA ILE A 159 -2.01 -1.88 17.45
C ILE A 159 -0.58 -1.33 17.31
N GLY A 160 -0.43 -0.14 16.74
CA GLY A 160 0.87 0.52 16.59
C GLY A 160 1.53 0.79 17.94
N ALA A 161 0.77 1.32 18.90
CA ALA A 161 1.23 1.62 20.25
C ALA A 161 1.68 0.36 20.99
N LEU A 162 0.84 -0.68 21.04
CA LEU A 162 1.16 -1.94 21.71
C LEU A 162 2.45 -2.58 21.18
N ILE A 163 2.63 -2.62 19.85
CA ILE A 163 3.87 -3.17 19.29
C ILE A 163 5.06 -2.28 19.66
N SER A 164 4.90 -0.96 19.67
CA SER A 164 5.99 -0.05 20.01
C SER A 164 6.40 -0.09 21.48
N GLU A 165 5.44 -0.35 22.38
CA GLU A 165 5.64 -0.48 23.83
C GLU A 165 6.30 -1.81 24.16
N ILE A 166 5.85 -2.90 23.56
CA ILE A 166 6.33 -4.25 23.88
C ILE A 166 7.66 -4.57 23.20
N MET A 167 7.80 -4.22 21.91
CA MET A 167 8.92 -4.70 21.09
C MET A 167 10.02 -3.65 20.98
N ASP A 168 11.26 -4.01 21.33
CA ASP A 168 12.43 -3.26 20.89
C ASP A 168 12.77 -3.64 19.45
N ILE A 169 12.26 -2.85 18.50
CA ILE A 169 12.50 -3.07 17.06
C ILE A 169 13.98 -2.97 16.69
N LYS A 170 14.79 -2.18 17.41
CA LYS A 170 16.22 -2.00 17.10
C LYS A 170 16.99 -3.22 17.57
N SER A 171 16.85 -3.58 18.85
CA SER A 171 17.55 -4.71 19.46
C SER A 171 17.11 -6.04 18.84
N SER A 172 15.82 -6.18 18.54
CA SER A 172 15.30 -7.35 17.81
C SER A 172 15.96 -7.55 16.44
N ARG A 173 16.33 -6.45 15.76
CA ARG A 173 17.00 -6.53 14.45
C ARG A 173 18.46 -6.91 14.57
N SER A 174 19.17 -6.37 15.56
CA SER A 174 20.59 -6.67 15.75
C SER A 174 20.82 -8.10 16.23
N GLU A 175 19.95 -8.60 17.11
CA GLU A 175 20.09 -9.93 17.70
C GLU A 175 19.44 -11.03 16.84
N GLY A 176 18.56 -10.66 15.91
CA GLY A 176 17.86 -11.64 15.07
C GLY A 176 16.81 -12.47 15.82
N GLN A 177 16.46 -12.08 17.04
CA GLN A 177 15.37 -12.63 17.85
C GLN A 177 14.37 -11.54 18.27
N PHE A 178 13.19 -11.92 18.76
CA PHE A 178 12.23 -10.95 19.28
C PHE A 178 12.71 -10.49 20.66
N VAL A 179 13.02 -9.20 20.79
CA VAL A 179 13.48 -8.58 22.03
C VAL A 179 12.34 -7.73 22.59
N VAL A 180 11.91 -8.06 23.81
CA VAL A 180 10.97 -7.28 24.61
C VAL A 180 11.72 -6.07 25.17
N ARG A 181 11.06 -4.92 25.28
CA ARG A 181 11.69 -3.74 25.93
C ARG A 181 11.83 -3.94 27.43
N ASP A 182 12.86 -3.34 27.98
CA ASP A 182 13.05 -3.19 29.43
C ASP A 182 11.79 -2.60 30.10
N GLU A 183 11.51 -3.03 31.33
CA GLU A 183 10.39 -2.59 32.18
C GLU A 183 9.01 -3.05 31.68
N VAL A 184 8.95 -3.93 30.68
CA VAL A 184 7.70 -4.55 30.20
C VAL A 184 7.42 -5.87 30.92
N ASP A 185 8.46 -6.62 31.29
CA ASP A 185 8.34 -7.93 31.92
C ASP A 185 9.48 -8.16 32.92
N ASP A 186 9.15 -8.10 34.22
CA ASP A 186 10.12 -8.21 35.31
C ASP A 186 10.92 -9.53 35.29
N GLU A 187 10.36 -10.62 34.75
CA GLU A 187 11.06 -11.92 34.70
C GLU A 187 12.14 -11.91 33.61
N LEU A 188 11.85 -11.29 32.47
CA LEU A 188 12.81 -11.07 31.38
C LEU A 188 13.89 -10.05 31.76
N ASP A 189 13.53 -9.02 32.53
CA ASP A 189 14.46 -7.96 32.94
C ASP A 189 15.51 -8.44 33.95
N VAL A 190 15.21 -9.50 34.71
CA VAL A 190 16.15 -10.11 35.67
C VAL A 190 17.11 -11.11 35.00
N SER A 191 16.83 -11.52 33.76
CA SER A 191 17.55 -12.60 33.06
C SER A 191 18.47 -12.14 31.91
N LEU A 192 18.64 -10.83 31.70
CA LEU A 192 19.60 -10.18 30.80
C LEU A 192 20.84 -9.66 31.56
#